data_AF-A0A1N7NCK9-F1
#
_entry.id   AF-A0A1N7NCK9-F1
#
_cell.length_a   1.000
_cell.length_b   1.000
_cell.length_c   1.000
_cell.angle_alpha   90.00
_cell.angle_beta   90.00
_cell.angle_gamma   90.00
#
_symmetry.space_group_name_H-M   'P 1'
#
loop_
_entity.id
_entity.type
_entity.pdbx_description
1 polymer ?
#
loop_
_entity_poly.entity_id
_entity_poly.type
_entity_poly.pdbx_seq_one_letter_code
_entity_poly.pdbx_strand_id
1 'polypeptide(L)'
;MADESQLTMRSLEFWGPGEEELARKLKERNVSVKPAGTVQRAVFQDESSLQDCLCKLEELTAEKVFVREAETPPDSGFSTR
;
A
#
# COMPACT_ATOMS: atom_id res chain seq x y z
N MET A 1 -5.36 13.88 26.86
CA MET A 1 -4.82 13.99 25.49
C MET A 1 -4.51 12.57 25.07
N ALA A 2 -5.45 11.88 24.43
CA ALA A 2 -5.22 10.55 23.89
C ALA A 2 -4.73 10.77 22.45
N ASP A 3 -3.42 10.62 22.26
CA ASP A 3 -2.79 10.85 20.96
C ASP A 3 -3.19 9.71 20.00
N GLU A 4 -3.78 10.13 18.90
CA GLU A 4 -4.46 9.33 17.88
C GLU A 4 -3.45 8.54 17.05
N SER A 5 -2.92 7.43 17.55
CA SER A 5 -2.27 6.44 16.67
C SER A 5 -3.30 5.42 16.22
N GLN A 6 -4.33 5.89 15.50
CA GLN A 6 -5.01 5.06 14.52
C GLN A 6 -3.95 4.70 13.47
N LEU A 7 -3.22 3.60 13.69
CA LEU A 7 -2.42 2.92 12.67
C LEU A 7 -3.39 2.46 11.59
N THR A 8 -3.80 3.42 10.77
CA THR A 8 -4.71 3.24 9.65
C THR A 8 -3.85 2.55 8.61
N MET A 9 -3.72 1.22 8.73
CA MET A 9 -2.93 0.43 7.79
C MET A 9 -3.40 0.81 6.40
N ARG A 10 -2.51 1.35 5.57
CA ARG A 10 -2.85 1.77 4.21
C ARG A 10 -2.48 0.66 3.25
N SER A 11 -3.40 0.38 2.33
CA SER A 11 -3.18 -0.62 1.30
C SER A 11 -3.02 0.09 -0.04
N LEU A 12 -2.11 -0.39 -0.88
CA LEU A 12 -1.93 0.11 -2.23
C LEU A 12 -1.99 -1.07 -3.18
N GLU A 13 -2.91 -1.00 -4.12
CA GLU A 13 -3.04 -1.98 -5.19
C GLU A 13 -2.31 -1.47 -6.41
N PHE A 14 -1.60 -2.36 -7.09
CA PHE A 14 -0.84 -2.02 -8.29
C PHE A 14 -0.86 -3.15 -9.30
N TRP A 15 -0.83 -2.79 -10.59
CA TRP A 15 -0.92 -3.72 -11.70
C TRP A 15 -0.26 -3.15 -12.96
N GLY A 16 0.09 -4.03 -13.90
CA GLY A 16 0.71 -3.67 -15.16
C GLY A 16 2.07 -4.34 -15.35
N PRO A 17 2.77 -4.04 -16.47
CA PRO A 17 4.01 -4.76 -16.83
C PRO A 17 5.11 -4.66 -15.75
N GLY A 18 5.21 -3.52 -15.05
CA GLY A 18 6.19 -3.33 -13.97
C GLY A 18 5.75 -3.82 -12.59
N GLU A 19 4.59 -4.47 -12.45
CA GLU A 19 4.06 -4.84 -11.13
C GLU A 19 4.96 -5.86 -10.41
N GLU A 20 5.57 -6.81 -11.12
CA GLU A 20 6.45 -7.80 -10.51
C GLU A 20 7.74 -7.17 -9.98
N GLU A 21 8.32 -6.24 -10.74
CA GLU A 21 9.49 -5.45 -10.34
C GLU A 21 9.17 -4.62 -9.09
N LEU A 22 8.05 -3.88 -9.12
CA LEU A 22 7.60 -3.08 -7.99
C LEU A 22 7.35 -3.95 -6.75
N ALA A 23 6.66 -5.09 -6.90
CA ALA A 23 6.42 -6.02 -5.81
C ALA A 23 7.72 -6.56 -5.20
N ARG A 24 8.72 -6.87 -6.03
CA ARG A 24 10.05 -7.32 -5.58
C ARG A 24 10.73 -6.22 -4.77
N LYS A 25 10.78 -4.99 -5.28
CA LYS A 25 11.40 -3.84 -4.60
C LYS A 25 10.72 -3.49 -3.29
N LEU A 26 9.39 -3.58 -3.25
CA LEU A 26 8.61 -3.37 -2.03
C LEU A 26 8.93 -4.43 -0.97
N LYS A 27 9.02 -5.70 -1.35
CA LYS A 27 9.45 -6.78 -0.44
C LYS A 27 10.87 -6.55 0.09
N GLU A 28 11.81 -6.08 -0.75
CA GLU A 28 13.17 -5.70 -0.32
C GLU A 28 13.16 -4.60 0.76
N ARG A 29 12.16 -3.71 0.72
CA ARG A 29 11.93 -2.64 1.70
C ARG A 29 11.08 -3.07 2.91
N ASN A 30 10.90 -4.38 3.14
CA ASN A 30 10.05 -4.94 4.21
C ASN A 30 8.56 -4.58 4.10
N VAL A 31 8.07 -4.21 2.90
CA VAL A 31 6.64 -3.98 2.66
C VAL A 31 5.95 -5.31 2.37
N SER A 32 4.81 -5.55 3.03
CA SER A 32 4.03 -6.76 2.83
C SER A 32 3.22 -6.69 1.54
N VAL A 33 3.67 -7.38 0.50
CA VAL A 33 2.94 -7.49 -0.78
C VAL A 33 2.25 -8.84 -0.89
N LYS A 34 0.94 -8.82 -1.14
CA LYS A 34 0.10 -10.00 -1.36
C LYS A 34 -0.66 -9.88 -2.68
N PRO A 35 -0.80 -10.96 -3.46
CA PRO A 35 -1.67 -10.95 -4.63
C PRO A 35 -3.14 -10.82 -4.21
N ALA A 36 -3.89 -9.95 -4.88
CA ALA A 36 -5.30 -9.66 -4.64
C ALA A 36 -6.11 -9.81 -5.94
N GLY A 37 -6.30 -11.06 -6.38
CA GLY A 37 -6.98 -11.36 -7.65
C GLY A 37 -6.07 -11.07 -8.84
N THR A 38 -6.42 -10.06 -9.63
CA THR A 38 -5.69 -9.64 -10.84
C THR A 38 -4.70 -8.51 -10.61
N VAL A 39 -4.51 -8.09 -9.36
CA VAL A 39 -3.59 -7.00 -8.97
C VAL A 39 -2.73 -7.45 -7.79
N GLN A 40 -1.63 -6.76 -7.56
CA GLN A 40 -0.82 -6.92 -6.34
C GLN A 40 -1.24 -5.89 -5.32
N ARG A 41 -1.30 -6.25 -4.03
CA ARG A 41 -1.64 -5.36 -2.93
C ARG A 41 -0.46 -5.26 -1.95
N ALA A 42 0.13 -4.08 -1.83
CA ALA A 42 1.07 -3.73 -0.77
C ALA A 42 0.32 -3.21 0.45
N VAL A 43 0.69 -3.68 1.63
CA VAL A 43 0.17 -3.22 2.92
C VAL A 43 1.28 -2.49 3.64
N PHE A 44 1.01 -1.23 3.98
CA PHE A 44 1.89 -0.33 4.71
C PHE A 44 1.34 -0.14 6.13
N GLN A 45 2.21 -0.20 7.12
CA GLN A 45 1.84 0.06 8.51
C GLN A 45 1.61 1.55 8.78
N ASP A 46 2.28 2.41 8.01
CA ASP A 46 2.26 3.87 8.17
C ASP A 46 2.03 4.59 6.84
N GLU A 47 1.31 5.71 6.88
CA GLU A 47 1.08 6.59 5.72
C GLU A 47 2.37 7.13 5.13
N SER A 48 3.36 7.46 5.96
CA SER A 48 4.68 7.93 5.52
C SER A 48 5.38 6.94 4.61
N SER A 49 5.25 5.63 4.87
CA SER A 49 5.85 4.58 4.04
C SER A 49 5.16 4.46 2.68
N LEU A 50 3.84 4.68 2.64
CA LEU A 50 3.08 4.71 1.40
C LEU A 50 3.41 5.96 0.58
N GLN A 51 3.47 7.14 1.20
CA GLN A 51 3.87 8.36 0.50
C GLN A 51 5.30 8.28 -0.02
N ASP A 52 6.26 7.75 0.77
CA ASP A 52 7.63 7.53 0.29
C ASP A 52 7.66 6.58 -0.90
N CYS A 53 6.85 5.51 -0.86
CA CYS A 53 6.70 4.60 -1.98
C CYS A 53 6.11 5.29 -3.22
N LEU A 54 5.03 6.06 -3.07
CA LEU A 54 4.38 6.76 -4.17
C LEU A 54 5.32 7.78 -4.81
N CYS A 55 6.06 8.54 -4.00
CA CYS A 55 7.04 9.51 -4.48
C CYS A 55 8.23 8.85 -5.20
N LYS A 56 8.57 7.60 -4.85
CA LYS A 56 9.68 6.85 -5.45
C LYS A 56 9.24 5.83 -6.49
N LEU A 57 7.97 5.82 -6.90
CA LEU A 57 7.44 4.86 -7.89
C LEU A 57 8.25 4.85 -9.17
N GLU A 58 8.58 6.03 -9.70
CA GLU A 58 9.37 6.21 -10.92
C GLU A 58 10.81 5.70 -10.76
N GLU A 59 11.34 5.66 -9.54
CA GLU A 59 12.66 5.08 -9.26
C GLU A 59 12.61 3.56 -9.02
N LEU A 60 11.45 3.04 -8.57
CA LEU A 60 11.26 1.64 -8.23
C LEU A 60 11.00 0.78 -9.47
N THR A 61 10.42 1.35 -10.52
CA THR A 61 10.16 0.65 -11.78
C THR A 61 10.30 1.60 -12.96
N ALA A 62 11.09 1.20 -13.95
CA ALA A 62 11.21 1.90 -15.23
C ALA A 62 10.01 1.63 -16.16
N GLU A 63 9.16 0.69 -15.78
CA GLU A 63 7.97 0.29 -16.54
C GLU A 63 6.73 0.99 -16.01
N LYS A 64 5.72 1.11 -16.89
CA LYS A 64 4.47 1.75 -16.52
C LYS A 64 3.69 0.87 -15.54
N VAL A 65 3.54 1.35 -14.31
CA VAL A 65 2.72 0.71 -13.28
C VAL A 65 1.55 1.61 -12.92
N PHE A 66 0.38 1.00 -12.83
CA PHE A 66 -0.82 1.68 -12.35
C PHE A 66 -0.98 1.35 -10.87
N VAL A 67 -1.26 2.36 -10.08
CA VAL A 67 -1.44 2.23 -8.63
C VAL A 67 -2.80 2.81 -8.22
N ARG A 68 -3.41 2.21 -7.20
CA ARG A 68 -4.65 2.64 -6.59
C ARG A 68 -4.54 2.49 -5.08
N GLU A 69 -4.85 3.54 -4.35
CA GLU A 69 -5.01 3.44 -2.90
C GLU A 69 -6.24 2.57 -2.60
N ALA A 70 -6.01 1.48 -1.88
CA ALA A 70 -7.06 0.63 -1.36
C ALA A 70 -7.37 1.09 0.06
N GLU A 71 -8.56 1.63 0.24
CA GLU A 71 -9.09 1.99 1.54
C GLU A 71 -9.27 0.70 2.34
N THR A 72 -8.37 0.46 3.29
CA THR A 72 -8.66 -0.46 4.39
C THR A 72 -9.83 0.20 5.11
N PRO A 73 -11.01 -0.47 5.24
CA PRO A 73 -12.13 0.17 5.90
C PRO A 73 -11.65 0.66 7.25
N PRO A 74 -11.90 1.93 7.63
CA PRO A 74 -11.68 2.33 9.00
C PRO A 74 -12.43 1.29 9.83
N ASP A 75 -11.74 0.68 10.80
CA ASP A 75 -12.35 -0.21 11.78
C ASP A 75 -13.71 0.41 12.10
N SER A 76 -14.77 -0.23 11.58
CA SER A 76 -16.10 0.27 11.78
C SER A 76 -16.31 0.04 13.25
N GLY A 77 -16.00 1.08 14.03
CA GLY A 77 -16.66 1.39 15.26
C GLY A 77 -18.14 1.41 14.95
N PHE A 78 -18.73 0.22 14.83
CA PHE A 78 -20.15 -0.03 14.91
C PHE A 78 -20.49 0.10 16.39
N SER A 79 -20.33 1.33 16.86
CA SER A 79 -21.05 1.87 17.99
C SER A 79 -22.48 2.05 17.54
N THR A 80 -23.42 1.77 18.45
CA THR A 80 -24.88 1.62 18.27
C THR A 80 -25.26 0.23 17.73
N ARG A 81 -25.88 -0.65 18.52
CA ARG A 81 -26.93 -0.40 19.52
C ARG A 81 -27.09 -1.57 20.49
#